data_AF-A0A482WCS7-F1
#
_entry.id   AF-A0A482WCS7-F1
#
_cell.length_a   1.000
_cell.length_b   1.000
_cell.length_c   1.000
_cell.angle_alpha   90.00
_cell.angle_beta   90.00
_cell.angle_gamma   90.00
#
_symmetry.space_group_name_H-M   'P 1'
#
loop_
_entity.id
_entity.type
_entity.pdbx_description
1 polymer ?
#
loop_
_entity_poly.entity_id
_entity_poly.type
_entity_poly.pdbx_seq_one_letter_code
_entity_poly.pdbx_strand_id
1 'polypeptide(L)'
;MNKFRKFYEDKLREIDIEGGGDCLELKLKLQERWIKDLTEQTEMMAKIVKELEEEATARVRMLEDKLRQTSKAAYEKVFYVENDLKNLLEFIRRIRDDCKWSIDGLQFYDVTYNDLFGREQSCECDETPKDAIVVPVSNGLDSKKDTSCNTEIENSEFEEILKKKAEEYEALKQSMLDMRSALTEEVACKHDMISALKKDVQQLEERCLQADKQTAFKDDIIKELRKEIKQLKQQMSCNVPFKQFKNNRSKTVFTTIRHGFNTEKPRFSTLKKENAEKKSEEVENLEKKLQAAEDKIRQMKPRVIMTTAWTAMDDLSDREKELEDEICRRQCEVEELKCKCSDLEKALESSQARAENLQKAVDLYLNSINVLEASEERARIEIEQQRVTIVNLQEALVTVKQELDEIRQKNQQDVSVGWAARWFGTSTPAPKSNTKSVHDV
;
A
#
# COMPACT_ATOMS: atom_id res chain seq x y z
N MET A 1 -1.56 33.33 -12.76
CA MET A 1 -1.23 34.37 -13.78
C MET A 1 -2.13 35.59 -13.76
N ASN A 2 -3.46 35.50 -13.95
CA ASN A 2 -4.31 36.70 -14.06
C ASN A 2 -4.32 37.59 -12.81
N LYS A 3 -4.29 37.00 -11.61
CA LYS A 3 -4.20 37.76 -10.34
C LYS A 3 -2.85 38.48 -10.18
N PHE A 4 -1.77 37.84 -10.62
CA PHE A 4 -0.41 38.38 -10.55
C PHE A 4 -0.22 39.55 -11.52
N ARG A 5 -0.67 39.38 -12.77
CA ARG A 5 -0.71 40.47 -13.76
C ARG A 5 -1.49 41.68 -13.24
N LYS A 6 -2.69 41.44 -12.70
CA LYS A 6 -3.56 42.50 -12.18
C LYS A 6 -2.91 43.28 -11.03
N PHE A 7 -2.16 42.60 -10.15
CA PHE A 7 -1.43 43.24 -9.05
C PHE A 7 -0.37 44.24 -9.54
N TYR A 8 0.46 43.88 -10.53
CA TYR A 8 1.45 44.81 -11.09
C TYR A 8 0.81 45.92 -11.92
N GLU A 9 -0.28 45.64 -12.63
CA GLU A 9 -1.08 46.66 -13.32
C GLU A 9 -1.68 47.68 -12.35
N ASP A 10 -2.23 47.23 -11.22
CA ASP A 10 -2.76 48.09 -10.15
C ASP A 10 -1.66 48.95 -9.52
N LYS A 11 -0.50 48.35 -9.23
CA LYS A 11 0.69 49.05 -8.72
C LYS A 11 1.24 50.10 -9.71
N LEU A 12 1.22 49.80 -11.00
CA LEU A 12 1.68 50.74 -12.03
C LEU A 12 0.73 51.94 -12.14
N ARG A 13 -0.59 51.70 -12.08
CA ARG A 13 -1.62 52.76 -12.02
C ARG A 13 -1.46 53.67 -10.80
N GLU A 14 -1.15 53.09 -9.64
CA GLU A 14 -0.91 53.84 -8.38
C GLU A 14 0.27 54.81 -8.53
N ILE A 15 1.39 54.34 -9.10
CA ILE A 15 2.59 55.17 -9.37
C ILE A 15 2.31 56.28 -10.40
N ASP A 16 1.44 56.02 -11.38
CA ASP A 16 1.01 57.02 -12.38
C ASP A 16 0.14 58.13 -11.78
N ILE A 17 -0.71 57.82 -10.81
CA ILE A 17 -1.59 58.77 -10.14
C ILE A 17 -0.81 59.66 -9.16
N GLU A 18 0.16 59.10 -8.44
CA GLU A 18 0.90 59.80 -7.38
C GLU A 18 2.12 60.59 -7.88
N GLY A 19 2.69 60.22 -9.03
CA GLY A 19 4.05 60.61 -9.43
C GLY A 19 4.21 61.91 -10.24
N GLY A 20 3.13 62.58 -10.65
CA GLY A 20 3.20 63.94 -11.21
C GLY A 20 4.21 64.16 -12.37
N GLY A 21 4.46 63.16 -13.22
CA GLY A 21 5.25 63.29 -14.45
C GLY A 21 6.72 62.85 -14.39
N ASP A 22 7.32 62.66 -13.20
CA ASP A 22 8.73 62.21 -13.06
C ASP A 22 8.85 60.94 -12.19
N CYS A 23 8.07 59.90 -12.53
CA CYS A 23 8.03 58.64 -11.79
C CYS A 23 8.70 57.45 -12.51
N LEU A 24 9.48 57.75 -13.57
CA LEU A 24 10.16 56.74 -14.40
C LEU A 24 11.00 55.78 -13.55
N GLU A 25 11.71 56.27 -12.53
CA GLU A 25 12.53 55.43 -11.67
C GLU A 25 11.71 54.44 -10.83
N LEU A 26 10.54 54.84 -10.35
CA LEU A 26 9.63 53.95 -9.61
C LEU A 26 9.00 52.89 -10.52
N LYS A 27 8.64 53.27 -11.75
CA LYS A 27 8.15 52.33 -12.76
C LYS A 27 9.22 51.31 -13.14
N LEU A 28 10.46 51.75 -13.32
CA LEU A 28 11.60 50.89 -13.65
C LEU A 28 11.86 49.89 -12.52
N LYS A 29 11.88 50.35 -11.26
CA LYS A 29 11.99 49.47 -10.08
C LYS A 29 10.83 48.47 -9.97
N LEU A 30 9.60 48.88 -10.31
CA LEU A 30 8.45 47.97 -10.32
C LEU A 30 8.56 46.92 -11.43
N GLN A 31 9.02 47.31 -12.62
CA GLN A 31 9.26 46.41 -13.74
C GLN A 31 10.41 45.43 -13.44
N GLU A 32 11.50 45.88 -12.82
CA GLU A 32 12.59 45.01 -12.35
C GLU A 32 12.08 43.96 -11.36
N ARG A 33 11.25 44.34 -10.38
CA ARG A 33 10.61 43.38 -9.47
C ARG A 33 9.69 42.42 -10.21
N TRP A 34 8.91 42.89 -11.17
CA TRP A 34 8.03 42.03 -11.95
C TRP A 34 8.84 40.98 -12.75
N ILE A 35 9.93 41.41 -13.40
CA ILE A 35 10.84 40.52 -14.14
C ILE A 35 11.49 39.51 -13.20
N LYS A 36 11.93 39.96 -12.00
CA LYS A 36 12.54 39.09 -11.00
C LYS A 36 11.56 38.00 -10.55
N ASP A 37 10.37 38.38 -10.13
CA ASP A 37 9.36 37.43 -9.64
C ASP A 37 8.87 36.49 -10.75
N LEU A 38 8.80 36.96 -12.01
CA LEU A 38 8.52 36.08 -13.17
C LEU A 38 9.66 35.09 -13.42
N THR A 39 10.91 35.52 -13.27
CA THR A 39 12.09 34.65 -13.39
C THR A 39 12.05 33.57 -12.31
N GLU A 40 11.83 33.96 -11.05
CA GLU A 40 11.72 33.03 -9.91
C GLU A 40 10.57 32.02 -10.11
N GLN A 41 9.40 32.47 -10.58
CA GLN A 41 8.28 31.57 -10.90
C GLN A 41 8.61 30.60 -12.04
N THR A 42 9.31 31.08 -13.07
CA THR A 42 9.69 30.26 -14.23
C THR A 42 10.74 29.22 -13.82
N GLU A 43 11.71 29.58 -12.99
CA GLU A 43 12.70 28.66 -12.43
C GLU A 43 12.05 27.61 -11.52
N MET A 44 11.10 28.01 -10.67
CA MET A 44 10.34 27.09 -9.84
C MET A 44 9.54 26.11 -10.69
N MET A 45 8.83 26.60 -11.72
CA MET A 45 8.07 25.75 -12.63
C MET A 45 9.00 24.78 -13.40
N ALA A 46 10.16 25.24 -13.84
CA ALA A 46 11.16 24.38 -14.48
C ALA A 46 11.67 23.28 -13.55
N LYS A 47 11.92 23.59 -12.26
CA LYS A 47 12.27 22.57 -11.25
C LYS A 47 11.16 21.55 -11.06
N ILE A 48 9.91 21.99 -10.90
CA ILE A 48 8.76 21.10 -10.73
C ILE A 48 8.60 20.20 -11.96
N VAL A 49 8.71 20.75 -13.17
CA VAL A 49 8.65 19.95 -14.41
C VAL A 49 9.78 18.92 -14.45
N LYS A 50 11.01 19.31 -14.09
CA LYS A 50 12.15 18.38 -14.03
C LYS A 50 11.91 17.24 -13.03
N GLU A 51 11.42 17.55 -11.84
CA GLU A 51 11.07 16.55 -10.81
C GLU A 51 9.98 15.59 -11.30
N LEU A 52 8.96 16.11 -12.00
CA LEU A 52 7.91 15.28 -12.60
C LEU A 52 8.43 14.39 -13.73
N GLU A 53 9.35 14.91 -14.57
CA GLU A 53 10.00 14.12 -15.62
C GLU A 53 10.87 13.00 -15.02
N GLU A 54 11.65 13.31 -13.98
CA GLU A 54 12.45 12.32 -13.25
C GLU A 54 11.57 11.23 -12.63
N GLU A 55 10.48 11.60 -11.95
CA GLU A 55 9.53 10.66 -11.38
C GLU A 55 8.84 9.80 -12.45
N ALA A 56 8.43 10.41 -13.57
CA ALA A 56 7.81 9.68 -14.68
C ALA A 56 8.79 8.66 -15.30
N THR A 57 10.04 9.05 -15.51
CA THR A 57 11.08 8.14 -16.03
C THR A 57 11.40 7.01 -15.04
N ALA A 58 11.42 7.28 -13.73
CA ALA A 58 11.61 6.26 -12.71
C ALA A 58 10.46 5.23 -12.71
N ARG A 59 9.20 5.70 -12.81
CA ARG A 59 8.03 4.81 -12.92
C ARG A 59 8.06 3.94 -14.15
N VAL A 60 8.41 4.50 -15.31
CA VAL A 60 8.54 3.73 -16.56
C VAL A 60 9.60 2.64 -16.41
N ARG A 61 10.78 2.97 -15.87
CA ARG A 61 11.84 1.98 -15.62
C ARG A 61 11.39 0.84 -14.72
N MET A 62 10.69 1.14 -13.62
CA MET A 62 10.15 0.09 -12.74
C MET A 62 9.13 -0.82 -13.46
N LEU A 63 8.29 -0.26 -14.33
CA LEU A 63 7.35 -1.05 -15.11
C LEU A 63 8.05 -1.94 -16.14
N GLU A 64 9.09 -1.44 -16.80
CA GLU A 64 9.93 -2.22 -17.71
C GLU A 64 10.61 -3.39 -17.00
N ASP A 65 11.18 -3.16 -15.82
CA ASP A 65 11.81 -4.22 -15.02
C ASP A 65 10.81 -5.29 -14.59
N LYS A 66 9.63 -4.88 -14.11
CA LYS A 66 8.54 -5.82 -13.76
C LYS A 66 8.09 -6.64 -14.96
N LEU A 67 7.91 -6.01 -16.13
CA LEU A 67 7.52 -6.68 -17.36
C LEU A 67 8.59 -7.68 -17.81
N ARG A 68 9.86 -7.31 -17.70
CA ARG A 68 10.98 -8.18 -18.03
C ARG A 68 11.04 -9.39 -17.10
N GLN A 69 10.81 -9.21 -15.80
CA GLN A 69 10.81 -10.30 -14.83
C GLN A 69 9.63 -11.26 -15.03
N THR A 70 8.42 -10.75 -15.26
CA THR A 70 7.25 -11.60 -15.54
C THR A 70 7.38 -12.34 -16.86
N SER A 71 7.93 -11.68 -17.90
CA SER A 71 8.26 -12.32 -19.17
C SER A 71 9.25 -13.47 -18.99
N LYS A 72 10.35 -13.26 -18.24
CA LYS A 72 11.34 -14.32 -17.95
C LYS A 72 10.71 -15.52 -17.23
N ALA A 73 9.91 -15.27 -16.21
CA ALA A 73 9.22 -16.33 -15.46
C ALA A 73 8.24 -17.11 -16.35
N ALA A 74 7.54 -16.43 -17.26
CA ALA A 74 6.67 -17.08 -18.23
C ALA A 74 7.47 -17.97 -19.20
N TYR A 75 8.61 -17.48 -19.72
CA TYR A 75 9.50 -18.28 -20.57
C TYR A 75 10.03 -19.53 -19.86
N GLU A 76 10.46 -19.41 -18.60
CA GLU A 76 10.93 -20.55 -17.79
C GLU A 76 9.82 -21.59 -17.61
N LYS A 77 8.59 -21.15 -17.31
CA LYS A 77 7.45 -22.05 -17.18
C LYS A 77 7.10 -22.77 -18.47
N VAL A 78 7.10 -22.06 -19.61
CA VAL A 78 6.88 -22.68 -20.92
C VAL A 78 7.97 -23.71 -21.21
N PHE A 79 9.23 -23.40 -20.91
CA PHE A 79 10.34 -24.33 -21.08
C PHE A 79 10.17 -25.61 -20.24
N TYR A 80 9.78 -25.49 -18.96
CA TYR A 80 9.54 -26.65 -18.09
C TYR A 80 8.39 -27.52 -18.59
N VAL A 81 7.27 -26.91 -18.97
CA VAL A 81 6.12 -27.65 -19.51
C VAL A 81 6.47 -28.33 -20.84
N GLU A 82 7.17 -27.66 -21.75
CA GLU A 82 7.59 -28.26 -23.02
C GLU A 82 8.55 -29.45 -22.81
N ASN A 83 9.46 -29.34 -21.83
CA ASN A 83 10.34 -30.43 -21.47
C ASN A 83 9.56 -31.63 -20.90
N ASP A 84 8.65 -31.37 -19.97
CA ASP A 84 7.85 -32.41 -19.32
C ASP A 84 6.94 -33.10 -20.34
N LEU A 85 6.35 -32.35 -21.28
CA LEU A 85 5.60 -32.92 -22.39
C LEU A 85 6.45 -33.85 -23.27
N LYS A 86 7.67 -33.45 -23.62
CA LYS A 86 8.59 -34.30 -24.40
C LYS A 86 8.93 -35.58 -23.66
N ASN A 87 9.23 -35.47 -22.35
CA ASN A 87 9.59 -36.62 -21.53
C ASN A 87 8.39 -37.53 -21.24
N LEU A 88 7.18 -36.98 -21.09
CA LEU A 88 5.94 -37.74 -20.99
C LEU A 88 5.66 -38.53 -22.28
N LEU A 89 5.82 -37.88 -23.43
CA LEU A 89 5.65 -38.54 -24.72
C LEU A 89 6.66 -39.67 -24.91
N GLU A 90 7.91 -39.47 -24.50
CA GLU A 90 8.94 -40.51 -24.52
C GLU A 90 8.65 -41.64 -23.53
N PHE A 91 8.14 -41.32 -22.33
CA PHE A 91 7.70 -42.31 -21.35
C PHE A 91 6.56 -43.18 -21.89
N ILE A 92 5.53 -42.56 -22.48
CA ILE A 92 4.41 -43.27 -23.13
C ILE A 92 4.92 -44.12 -24.30
N ARG A 93 5.85 -43.60 -25.10
CA ARG A 93 6.47 -44.34 -26.20
C ARG A 93 7.20 -45.59 -25.69
N ARG A 94 7.98 -45.49 -24.60
CA ARG A 94 8.67 -46.63 -23.96
C ARG A 94 7.70 -47.68 -23.42
N ILE A 95 6.58 -47.26 -22.84
CA ILE A 95 5.55 -48.20 -22.38
C ILE A 95 4.95 -48.95 -23.57
N ARG A 96 4.57 -48.22 -24.63
CA ARG A 96 3.90 -48.80 -25.79
C ARG A 96 4.81 -49.70 -26.63
N ASP A 97 6.04 -49.28 -26.88
CA ASP A 97 6.94 -49.92 -27.84
C ASP A 97 7.89 -50.92 -27.16
N ASP A 98 8.36 -50.63 -25.94
CA ASP A 98 9.38 -51.42 -25.22
C ASP A 98 8.83 -52.13 -23.97
N CYS A 99 7.56 -51.92 -23.59
CA CYS A 99 6.95 -52.39 -22.34
C CYS A 99 7.74 -51.98 -21.07
N LYS A 100 8.48 -50.86 -21.12
CA LYS A 100 9.30 -50.38 -19.99
C LYS A 100 8.57 -49.31 -19.18
N TRP A 101 8.26 -49.63 -17.94
CA TRP A 101 7.64 -48.74 -16.96
C TRP A 101 8.68 -48.08 -16.06
N SER A 102 9.71 -47.47 -16.66
CA SER A 102 10.77 -46.75 -15.92
C SER A 102 10.93 -45.32 -16.44
N ILE A 103 11.11 -44.39 -15.50
CA ILE A 103 11.42 -42.98 -15.75
C ILE A 103 12.93 -42.73 -15.87
N ASP A 104 13.76 -43.77 -15.84
CA ASP A 104 15.22 -43.62 -15.86
C ASP A 104 15.70 -42.86 -17.10
N GLY A 105 16.50 -41.81 -16.87
CA GLY A 105 17.01 -40.93 -17.92
C GLY A 105 16.00 -39.90 -18.45
N LEU A 106 14.83 -39.76 -17.82
CA LEU A 106 13.88 -38.67 -18.07
C LEU A 106 13.95 -37.67 -16.92
N GLN A 107 13.86 -36.37 -17.24
CA GLN A 107 13.88 -35.30 -16.24
C GLN A 107 12.57 -34.52 -16.31
N PHE A 108 11.82 -34.53 -15.22
CA PHE A 108 10.59 -33.76 -15.09
C PHE A 108 10.82 -32.61 -14.12
N TYR A 109 10.22 -31.45 -14.40
CA TYR A 109 10.30 -30.26 -13.57
C TYR A 109 9.03 -30.05 -12.74
N ASP A 110 7.87 -30.18 -13.38
CA ASP A 110 6.55 -29.99 -12.76
C ASP A 110 5.84 -31.32 -12.49
N VAL A 111 6.04 -32.34 -13.35
CA VAL A 111 5.42 -33.67 -13.19
C VAL A 111 6.15 -34.50 -12.14
N THR A 112 5.41 -35.03 -11.18
CA THR A 112 5.95 -35.85 -10.09
C THR A 112 5.73 -37.34 -10.30
N TYR A 113 6.46 -38.16 -9.56
CA TYR A 113 6.30 -39.62 -9.57
C TYR A 113 4.85 -40.06 -9.28
N ASN A 114 4.19 -39.39 -8.34
CA ASN A 114 2.81 -39.70 -7.94
C ASN A 114 1.80 -39.42 -9.08
N ASP A 115 2.09 -38.45 -9.95
CA ASP A 115 1.24 -38.15 -11.11
C ASP A 115 1.33 -39.24 -12.18
N LEU A 116 2.42 -39.99 -12.22
CA LEU A 116 2.67 -41.06 -13.19
C LEU A 116 2.20 -42.44 -12.69
N PHE A 117 2.39 -42.74 -11.41
CA PHE A 117 2.18 -44.07 -10.85
C PHE A 117 1.05 -44.16 -9.82
N GLY A 118 0.46 -43.03 -9.41
CA GLY A 118 -0.57 -42.97 -8.38
C GLY A 118 -0.03 -43.13 -6.95
N ARG A 119 -0.87 -42.92 -5.93
CA ARG A 119 -0.55 -43.33 -4.55
C ARG A 119 -0.87 -44.81 -4.40
N GLU A 120 0.05 -45.58 -3.83
CA GLU A 120 -0.21 -46.97 -3.43
C GLU A 120 -1.44 -47.01 -2.50
N GLN A 121 -2.50 -47.66 -2.96
CA GLN A 121 -3.74 -47.83 -2.23
C GLN A 121 -3.67 -49.20 -1.53
N SER A 122 -3.42 -49.19 -0.23
CA SER A 122 -3.56 -50.38 0.62
C SER A 122 -5.05 -50.71 0.76
N CYS A 123 -5.52 -51.63 -0.07
CA CYS A 123 -6.90 -52.11 -0.01
C CYS A 123 -6.98 -53.33 0.92
N GLU A 124 -7.49 -53.15 2.14
CA GLU A 124 -8.08 -54.22 2.95
C GLU A 124 -9.47 -54.55 2.39
N CYS A 125 -9.56 -55.62 1.61
CA CYS A 125 -10.82 -56.37 1.50
C CYS A 125 -10.50 -57.83 1.20
N ASP A 126 -10.52 -58.58 2.29
CA ASP A 126 -10.64 -60.03 2.38
C ASP A 126 -12.04 -60.41 1.85
N GLU A 127 -12.10 -61.33 0.88
CA GLU A 127 -13.17 -62.31 0.69
C GLU A 127 -12.88 -63.11 -0.60
N THR A 128 -12.30 -64.31 -0.43
CA THR A 128 -12.49 -65.39 -1.39
C THR A 128 -13.74 -66.17 -0.99
N PRO A 129 -14.47 -66.79 -1.94
CA PRO A 129 -14.30 -68.25 -2.02
C PRO A 129 -14.60 -68.90 -3.39
N LYS A 130 -14.07 -70.13 -3.52
CA LYS A 130 -14.59 -71.33 -4.23
C LYS A 130 -13.76 -71.87 -5.40
N ASP A 131 -13.08 -72.97 -5.07
CA ASP A 131 -13.20 -74.31 -5.67
C ASP A 131 -13.03 -74.52 -7.19
N ALA A 132 -12.03 -75.37 -7.49
CA ALA A 132 -12.19 -76.67 -8.17
C ALA A 132 -11.34 -76.90 -9.45
N ILE A 133 -10.48 -77.94 -9.33
CA ILE A 133 -10.23 -79.03 -10.30
C ILE A 133 -8.97 -78.99 -11.21
N VAL A 134 -7.97 -79.78 -10.77
CA VAL A 134 -7.28 -80.93 -11.44
C VAL A 134 -6.12 -80.70 -12.47
N VAL A 135 -4.86 -80.82 -11.96
CA VAL A 135 -3.77 -81.81 -12.32
C VAL A 135 -3.05 -81.72 -13.72
N PRO A 136 -1.76 -82.12 -13.91
CA PRO A 136 -0.50 -81.89 -13.16
C PRO A 136 0.72 -81.62 -14.12
N VAL A 137 1.97 -81.74 -13.58
CA VAL A 137 3.25 -82.06 -14.27
C VAL A 137 4.31 -80.93 -14.40
N SER A 138 5.12 -80.85 -13.34
CA SER A 138 6.60 -80.96 -13.30
C SER A 138 7.54 -79.74 -13.40
N ASN A 139 8.50 -79.82 -12.46
CA ASN A 139 9.91 -79.42 -12.48
C ASN A 139 10.29 -77.94 -12.25
N GLY A 140 11.04 -77.73 -11.16
CA GLY A 140 12.18 -76.81 -11.17
C GLY A 140 12.37 -75.91 -9.94
N LEU A 141 13.28 -76.33 -9.04
CA LEU A 141 14.29 -75.51 -8.34
C LEU A 141 13.89 -74.47 -7.28
N ASP A 142 14.25 -74.82 -6.04
CA ASP A 142 15.02 -74.05 -5.05
C ASP A 142 14.99 -72.51 -5.08
N SER A 143 14.40 -71.92 -4.03
CA SER A 143 15.08 -71.02 -3.06
C SER A 143 14.04 -70.26 -2.20
N LYS A 144 13.63 -70.88 -1.07
CA LYS A 144 12.89 -70.21 0.01
C LYS A 144 13.85 -69.99 1.19
N LYS A 145 14.51 -68.84 1.18
CA LYS A 145 15.12 -68.15 2.33
C LYS A 145 15.54 -66.79 1.78
N ASP A 146 15.09 -65.70 2.41
CA ASP A 146 15.57 -64.30 2.30
C ASP A 146 14.46 -63.24 2.17
N THR A 147 13.18 -63.60 2.13
CA THR A 147 12.09 -62.60 2.02
C THR A 147 11.49 -62.17 3.37
N SER A 148 11.89 -62.77 4.50
CA SER A 148 11.26 -62.48 5.81
C SER A 148 11.92 -61.37 6.62
N CYS A 149 13.10 -60.87 6.26
CA CYS A 149 13.80 -59.82 7.02
C CYS A 149 13.73 -58.42 6.38
N ASN A 150 13.35 -58.30 5.10
CA ASN A 150 13.31 -57.00 4.42
C ASN A 150 11.96 -56.28 4.59
N THR A 151 10.85 -57.01 4.71
CA THR A 151 9.51 -56.43 4.88
C THR A 151 9.28 -55.80 6.25
N GLU A 152 9.97 -56.26 7.30
CA GLU A 152 9.88 -55.65 8.64
C GLU A 152 10.72 -54.36 8.76
N ILE A 153 11.81 -54.25 7.99
CA ILE A 153 12.67 -53.06 7.96
C ILE A 153 12.02 -51.93 7.14
N GLU A 154 11.45 -52.25 5.97
CA GLU A 154 10.75 -51.28 5.12
C GLU A 154 9.49 -50.70 5.79
N ASN A 155 8.74 -51.51 6.54
CA ASN A 155 7.58 -51.02 7.31
C ASN A 155 7.98 -50.10 8.46
N SER A 156 9.12 -50.36 9.13
CA SER A 156 9.66 -49.49 10.18
C SER A 156 10.11 -48.14 9.64
N GLU A 157 10.78 -48.11 8.49
CA GLU A 157 11.23 -46.87 7.86
C GLU A 157 10.03 -46.04 7.35
N PHE A 158 8.99 -46.69 6.83
CA PHE A 158 7.79 -46.00 6.36
C PHE A 158 6.96 -45.40 7.51
N GLU A 159 6.82 -46.11 8.64
CA GLU A 159 6.18 -45.55 9.84
C GLU A 159 6.96 -44.35 10.41
N GLU A 160 8.29 -44.37 10.36
CA GLU A 160 9.12 -43.25 10.80
C GLU A 160 8.96 -42.02 9.89
N ILE A 161 8.86 -42.23 8.57
CA ILE A 161 8.59 -41.16 7.59
C ILE A 161 7.19 -40.56 7.81
N LEU A 162 6.17 -41.39 8.03
CA LEU A 162 4.81 -40.92 8.29
C LEU A 162 4.73 -40.10 9.59
N LYS A 163 5.41 -40.56 10.65
CA LYS A 163 5.48 -39.84 11.91
C LYS A 163 6.16 -38.48 11.73
N LYS A 164 7.28 -38.43 11.00
CA LYS A 164 7.99 -37.18 10.69
C LYS A 164 7.15 -36.22 9.85
N LYS A 165 6.38 -36.74 8.89
CA LYS A 165 5.45 -35.94 8.08
C LYS A 165 4.27 -35.40 8.90
N ALA A 166 3.77 -36.16 9.87
CA ALA A 166 2.74 -35.69 10.80
C ALA A 166 3.27 -34.58 11.71
N GLU A 167 4.50 -34.70 12.20
CA GLU A 167 5.17 -33.66 12.99
C GLU A 167 5.41 -32.38 12.17
N GLU A 168 5.86 -32.51 10.91
CA GLU A 168 5.99 -31.38 9.97
C GLU A 168 4.64 -30.69 9.71
N TYR A 169 3.57 -31.47 9.54
CA TYR A 169 2.22 -30.93 9.32
C TYR A 169 1.70 -30.15 10.54
N GLU A 170 1.83 -30.70 11.74
CA GLU A 170 1.40 -29.98 12.94
C GLU A 170 2.27 -28.76 13.23
N ALA A 171 3.58 -28.81 12.96
CA ALA A 171 4.45 -27.64 13.07
C ALA A 171 4.05 -26.53 12.08
N LEU A 172 3.70 -26.89 10.84
CA LEU A 172 3.23 -25.94 9.83
C LEU A 172 1.87 -25.33 10.24
N LYS A 173 0.95 -26.14 10.75
CA LYS A 173 -0.36 -25.69 11.23
C LYS A 173 -0.23 -24.75 12.43
N GLN A 174 0.68 -25.04 13.37
CA GLN A 174 0.97 -24.16 14.48
C GLN A 174 1.59 -22.83 13.99
N SER A 175 2.53 -22.89 13.05
CA SER A 175 3.12 -21.69 12.43
C SER A 175 2.07 -20.81 11.74
N MET A 176 1.10 -21.40 11.04
CA MET A 176 -0.01 -20.65 10.44
C MET A 176 -0.91 -19.98 11.50
N LEU A 177 -1.16 -20.65 12.63
CA LEU A 177 -1.93 -20.09 13.74
C LEU A 177 -1.20 -18.91 14.40
N ASP A 178 0.10 -19.07 14.65
CA ASP A 178 0.94 -18.02 15.26
C ASP A 178 1.02 -16.79 14.34
N MET A 179 1.19 -17.01 13.03
CA MET A 179 1.17 -15.94 12.03
C MET A 179 -0.16 -15.20 12.01
N ARG A 180 -1.29 -15.93 12.06
CA ARG A 180 -2.63 -15.34 12.12
C ARG A 180 -2.85 -14.55 13.41
N SER A 181 -2.36 -15.05 14.54
CA SER A 181 -2.43 -14.36 15.83
C SER A 181 -1.65 -13.06 15.80
N ALA A 182 -0.39 -13.09 15.33
CA ALA A 182 0.46 -11.91 15.20
C ALA A 182 -0.16 -10.85 14.27
N LEU A 183 -0.72 -11.26 13.13
CA LEU A 183 -1.39 -10.34 12.21
C LEU A 183 -2.63 -9.69 12.85
N THR A 184 -3.38 -10.44 13.64
CA THR A 184 -4.57 -9.93 14.35
C THR A 184 -4.17 -8.89 15.40
N GLU A 185 -3.10 -9.15 16.15
CA GLU A 185 -2.56 -8.21 17.14
C GLU A 185 -2.00 -6.94 16.48
N GLU A 186 -1.28 -7.08 15.35
CA GLU A 186 -0.74 -5.94 14.62
C GLU A 186 -1.85 -5.04 14.05
N VAL A 187 -2.94 -5.64 13.53
CA VAL A 187 -4.12 -4.90 13.06
C VAL A 187 -4.80 -4.15 14.20
N ALA A 188 -4.94 -4.78 15.38
CA ALA A 188 -5.52 -4.12 16.55
C ALA A 188 -4.65 -2.94 17.01
N CYS A 189 -3.33 -3.13 17.13
CA CYS A 189 -2.39 -2.09 17.50
C CYS A 189 -2.40 -0.91 16.51
N LYS A 190 -2.39 -1.19 15.21
CA LYS A 190 -2.52 -0.16 14.17
C LYS A 190 -3.86 0.58 14.24
N HIS A 191 -4.95 -0.13 14.55
CA HIS A 191 -6.27 0.50 14.71
C HIS A 191 -6.31 1.46 15.91
N ASP A 192 -5.70 1.08 17.03
CA ASP A 192 -5.57 1.95 18.21
C ASP A 192 -4.71 3.18 17.91
N MET A 193 -3.61 3.00 17.19
CA MET A 193 -2.74 4.10 16.77
C MET A 193 -3.47 5.08 15.83
N ILE A 194 -4.22 4.58 14.83
CA ILE A 194 -5.05 5.41 13.95
C ILE A 194 -6.09 6.17 14.76
N SER A 195 -6.70 5.53 15.76
CA SER A 195 -7.69 6.15 16.63
C SER A 195 -7.09 7.26 17.50
N ALA A 196 -5.87 7.07 18.00
CA ALA A 196 -5.13 8.12 18.72
C ALA A 196 -4.79 9.30 17.80
N LEU A 197 -4.23 9.03 16.62
CA LEU A 197 -3.89 10.08 15.65
C LEU A 197 -5.12 10.89 15.21
N LYS A 198 -6.28 10.24 15.04
CA LYS A 198 -7.54 10.95 14.75
C LYS A 198 -7.94 11.92 15.86
N LYS A 199 -7.76 11.54 17.13
CA LYS A 199 -8.01 12.44 18.27
C LYS A 199 -7.04 13.60 18.30
N ASP A 200 -5.76 13.36 18.00
CA ASP A 200 -4.74 14.41 17.97
C ASP A 200 -4.99 15.42 16.84
N VAL A 201 -5.38 14.94 15.65
CA VAL A 201 -5.82 15.80 14.54
C VAL A 201 -6.99 16.69 14.97
N GLN A 202 -8.01 16.10 15.59
CA GLN A 202 -9.17 16.87 16.06
C GLN A 202 -8.79 17.95 17.09
N GLN A 203 -7.88 17.63 18.03
CA GLN A 203 -7.38 18.60 19.00
C GLN A 203 -6.57 19.72 18.34
N LEU A 204 -5.75 19.39 17.34
CA LEU A 204 -4.96 20.38 16.60
C LEU A 204 -5.85 21.30 15.78
N GLU A 205 -6.89 20.77 15.15
CA GLU A 205 -7.91 21.56 14.45
C GLU A 205 -8.61 22.55 15.39
N GLU A 206 -9.00 22.10 16.58
CA GLU A 206 -9.64 22.96 17.59
C GLU A 206 -8.70 24.08 18.07
N ARG A 207 -7.42 23.75 18.31
CA ARG A 207 -6.40 24.75 18.67
C ARG A 207 -6.18 25.77 17.55
N CYS A 208 -6.15 25.32 16.30
CA CYS A 208 -6.00 26.19 15.14
C CYS A 208 -7.17 27.18 15.05
N LEU A 209 -8.40 26.67 15.19
CA LEU A 209 -9.61 27.50 15.19
C LEU A 209 -9.63 28.51 16.34
N GLN A 210 -9.12 28.13 17.52
CA GLN A 210 -8.98 29.05 18.65
C GLN A 210 -7.91 30.13 18.40
N ALA A 211 -6.78 29.77 17.79
CA ALA A 211 -5.74 30.71 17.39
C ALA A 211 -6.24 31.71 16.34
N ASP A 212 -7.05 31.26 15.38
CA ASP A 212 -7.69 32.13 14.39
C ASP A 212 -8.63 33.14 15.05
N LYS A 213 -9.46 32.68 16.00
CA LYS A 213 -10.32 33.58 16.80
C LYS A 213 -9.50 34.62 17.57
N GLN A 214 -8.37 34.23 18.16
CA GLN A 214 -7.49 35.18 18.86
C GLN A 214 -6.83 36.18 17.90
N THR A 215 -6.42 35.72 16.72
CA THR A 215 -5.80 36.58 15.71
C THR A 215 -6.79 37.62 15.20
N ALA A 216 -8.03 37.20 14.89
CA ALA A 216 -9.11 38.12 14.51
C ALA A 216 -9.40 39.17 15.59
N PHE A 217 -9.45 38.75 16.87
CA PHE A 217 -9.63 39.68 17.98
C PHE A 217 -8.48 40.69 18.11
N LYS A 218 -7.23 40.24 17.98
CA LYS A 218 -6.06 41.13 17.98
C LYS A 218 -6.07 42.10 16.80
N ASP A 219 -6.49 41.66 15.62
CA ASP A 219 -6.63 42.52 14.44
C ASP A 219 -7.66 43.63 14.67
N ASP A 220 -8.77 43.34 15.34
CA ASP A 220 -9.79 44.34 15.67
C ASP A 220 -9.27 45.38 16.68
N ILE A 221 -8.49 44.96 17.69
CA ILE A 221 -7.79 45.89 18.59
C ILE A 221 -6.82 46.79 17.79
N ILE A 222 -6.03 46.20 16.89
CA ILE A 222 -5.08 46.97 16.07
C ILE A 222 -5.83 47.98 15.18
N LYS A 223 -6.98 47.61 14.61
CA LYS A 223 -7.82 48.53 13.83
C LYS A 223 -8.31 49.70 14.68
N GLU A 224 -8.78 49.46 15.90
CA GLU A 224 -9.21 50.54 16.80
C GLU A 224 -8.04 51.45 17.22
N LEU A 225 -6.91 50.89 17.63
CA LEU A 225 -5.71 51.68 17.95
C LEU A 225 -5.23 52.53 16.76
N ARG A 226 -5.31 51.99 15.52
CA ARG A 226 -4.99 52.76 14.31
C ARG A 226 -5.98 53.90 14.06
N LYS A 227 -7.27 53.72 14.38
CA LYS A 227 -8.26 54.80 14.31
C LYS A 227 -7.96 55.90 15.33
N GLU A 228 -7.64 55.55 16.57
CA GLU A 228 -7.25 56.50 17.62
C GLU A 228 -6.01 57.31 17.22
N ILE A 229 -4.95 56.65 16.72
CA ILE A 229 -3.74 57.33 16.22
C ILE A 229 -4.10 58.30 15.09
N LYS A 230 -4.98 57.90 14.16
CA LYS A 230 -5.41 58.77 13.05
C LYS A 230 -6.18 60.00 13.57
N GLN A 231 -7.06 59.81 14.55
CA GLN A 231 -7.79 60.92 15.20
C GLN A 231 -6.84 61.87 15.93
N LEU A 232 -5.90 61.35 16.72
CA LEU A 232 -4.89 62.16 17.42
C LEU A 232 -3.99 62.93 16.44
N LYS A 233 -3.54 62.29 15.35
CA LYS A 233 -2.78 62.97 14.30
C LYS A 233 -3.59 64.10 13.65
N GLN A 234 -4.89 63.88 13.42
CA GLN A 234 -5.77 64.90 12.85
C GLN A 234 -5.99 66.07 13.83
N GLN A 235 -6.16 65.79 15.14
CA GLN A 235 -6.22 66.81 16.18
C GLN A 235 -4.93 67.64 16.27
N MET A 236 -3.76 67.01 16.10
CA MET A 236 -2.47 67.71 16.05
C MET A 236 -2.31 68.56 14.79
N SER A 237 -2.92 68.16 13.66
CA SER A 237 -2.83 68.91 12.41
C SER A 237 -3.76 70.12 12.33
N CYS A 238 -4.83 70.18 13.14
CA CYS A 238 -5.75 71.31 13.19
C CYS A 238 -5.44 72.33 14.31
N ASN A 239 -4.31 72.20 15.01
CA ASN A 239 -3.97 73.07 16.14
C ASN A 239 -2.55 73.66 16.06
N VAL A 240 -2.20 74.36 14.96
CA VAL A 240 -1.10 75.36 15.00
C VAL A 240 -1.31 76.50 13.98
N PRO A 241 -1.56 77.75 14.42
CA PRO A 241 -1.16 78.94 13.68
C PRO A 241 0.21 79.40 14.20
N PHE A 242 1.29 79.08 13.48
CA PHE A 242 2.64 79.61 13.80
C PHE A 242 2.99 80.73 12.81
N LYS A 243 2.71 81.98 13.22
CA LYS A 243 3.30 83.17 12.59
C LYS A 243 3.84 84.10 13.68
N GLN A 244 5.07 84.55 13.42
CA GLN A 244 5.72 85.77 13.89
C GLN A 244 6.13 85.84 15.36
N PHE A 245 7.46 85.85 15.59
CA PHE A 245 8.09 86.89 16.41
C PHE A 245 9.54 87.09 15.94
N LYS A 246 9.74 88.16 15.14
CA LYS A 246 11.02 88.85 14.99
C LYS A 246 10.79 90.30 15.40
N ASN A 247 11.83 90.86 16.04
CA ASN A 247 12.19 92.27 16.21
C ASN A 247 11.74 93.08 17.45
N ASN A 248 12.76 93.81 17.94
CA ASN A 248 12.77 95.12 18.62
C ASN A 248 12.44 95.09 20.13
N ARG A 249 13.18 95.71 21.07
CA ARG A 249 13.92 97.00 21.18
C ARG A 249 14.76 96.89 22.50
N SER A 250 15.76 97.66 22.88
CA SER A 250 16.22 99.01 22.53
C SER A 250 17.64 99.21 23.09
N LYS A 251 18.50 99.88 22.32
CA LYS A 251 19.62 100.70 22.81
C LYS A 251 19.14 102.14 22.87
N THR A 252 19.42 102.85 23.97
CA THR A 252 19.75 104.29 24.02
C THR A 252 20.16 104.63 25.47
N VAL A 253 21.44 104.97 25.76
CA VAL A 253 22.08 106.33 25.67
C VAL A 253 21.75 107.14 26.93
N PHE A 254 22.64 107.80 27.68
CA PHE A 254 23.99 108.33 27.47
C PHE A 254 24.56 108.82 28.83
N THR A 255 25.88 108.95 28.93
CA THR A 255 26.69 109.96 29.68
C THR A 255 26.30 110.32 31.12
N THR A 256 27.21 110.24 32.10
CA THR A 256 28.25 111.24 32.46
C THR A 256 28.99 110.59 33.64
N ILE A 257 30.31 110.48 33.78
CA ILE A 257 31.27 111.51 34.20
C ILE A 257 32.66 110.87 34.07
N ARG A 258 33.47 111.48 33.22
CA ARG A 258 34.93 111.50 33.22
C ARG A 258 35.39 112.15 34.54
N HIS A 259 36.14 111.46 35.39
CA HIS A 259 37.28 111.95 36.22
C HIS A 259 37.68 110.87 37.24
N GLY A 260 38.98 110.55 37.33
CA GLY A 260 39.54 109.73 38.41
C GLY A 260 40.52 108.64 37.98
N PHE A 261 41.49 108.95 37.12
CA PHE A 261 42.67 108.09 36.96
C PHE A 261 43.52 108.17 38.24
N ASN A 262 44.02 107.01 38.66
CA ASN A 262 45.02 106.75 39.69
C ASN A 262 44.55 106.73 41.16
N THR A 263 43.83 105.66 41.54
CA THR A 263 43.98 104.96 42.85
C THR A 263 43.32 103.56 42.84
N GLU A 264 43.53 102.72 41.82
CA GLU A 264 43.02 101.34 41.81
C GLU A 264 44.10 100.32 41.42
N LYS A 265 45.04 100.08 42.33
CA LYS A 265 46.01 98.97 42.23
C LYS A 265 45.87 97.87 43.31
N PRO A 266 45.19 98.07 44.47
CA PRO A 266 44.98 96.97 45.43
C PRO A 266 43.60 96.28 45.33
N ARG A 267 42.64 96.79 44.55
CA ARG A 267 41.31 96.15 44.32
C ARG A 267 41.28 95.14 43.17
N PHE A 268 42.14 95.33 42.17
CA PHE A 268 42.23 94.41 41.02
C PHE A 268 42.99 93.11 41.34
N SER A 269 43.87 93.12 42.35
CA SER A 269 44.59 91.94 42.84
C SER A 269 43.72 91.06 43.73
N THR A 270 42.88 91.65 44.58
CA THR A 270 41.91 90.95 45.45
C THR A 270 40.78 90.33 44.64
N LEU A 271 40.18 91.06 43.69
CA LEU A 271 39.17 90.49 42.78
C LEU A 271 39.74 89.41 41.85
N LYS A 272 41.00 89.52 41.42
CA LYS A 272 41.67 88.43 40.68
C LYS A 272 41.90 87.20 41.55
N LYS A 273 42.26 87.37 42.83
CA LYS A 273 42.46 86.26 43.77
C LYS A 273 41.14 85.55 44.08
N GLU A 274 40.09 86.28 44.43
CA GLU A 274 38.77 85.70 44.73
C GLU A 274 38.15 85.01 43.51
N ASN A 275 38.32 85.59 42.30
CA ASN A 275 37.81 84.98 41.08
C ASN A 275 38.65 83.78 40.63
N ALA A 276 39.95 83.74 40.95
CA ALA A 276 40.80 82.58 40.74
C ALA A 276 40.48 81.46 41.74
N GLU A 277 40.23 81.79 43.01
CA GLU A 277 39.81 80.82 44.04
C GLU A 277 38.44 80.20 43.71
N LYS A 278 37.44 81.02 43.36
CA LYS A 278 36.12 80.50 42.96
C LYS A 278 36.20 79.58 41.74
N LYS A 279 37.03 79.93 40.75
CA LYS A 279 37.27 79.07 39.59
C LYS A 279 38.04 77.79 39.97
N SER A 280 38.97 77.88 40.91
CA SER A 280 39.70 76.72 41.42
C SER A 280 38.77 75.74 42.13
N GLU A 281 37.85 76.24 42.96
CA GLU A 281 36.83 75.43 43.64
C GLU A 281 35.85 74.80 42.64
N GLU A 282 35.45 75.54 41.60
CA GLU A 282 34.57 75.03 40.55
C GLU A 282 35.25 73.94 39.71
N VAL A 283 36.54 74.10 39.39
CA VAL A 283 37.35 73.08 38.74
C VAL A 283 37.49 71.84 39.63
N GLU A 284 37.78 72.00 40.92
CA GLU A 284 37.89 70.86 41.86
C GLU A 284 36.55 70.11 41.99
N ASN A 285 35.43 70.82 41.98
CA ASN A 285 34.10 70.20 42.01
C ASN A 285 33.78 69.46 40.69
N LEU A 286 34.17 70.02 39.54
CA LEU A 286 34.02 69.36 38.24
C LEU A 286 34.92 68.12 38.14
N GLU A 287 36.14 68.18 38.66
CA GLU A 287 37.06 67.04 38.75
C GLU A 287 36.48 65.93 39.63
N LYS A 288 35.92 66.28 40.80
CA LYS A 288 35.22 65.30 41.66
C LYS A 288 34.01 64.67 40.96
N LYS A 289 33.24 65.45 40.20
CA LYS A 289 32.10 64.93 39.41
C LYS A 289 32.55 64.05 38.25
N LEU A 290 33.65 64.41 37.58
CA LEU A 290 34.24 63.62 36.52
C LEU A 290 34.76 62.29 37.07
N GLN A 291 35.50 62.32 38.17
CA GLN A 291 35.98 61.13 38.87
C GLN A 291 34.82 60.23 39.30
N ALA A 292 33.76 60.80 39.88
CA ALA A 292 32.57 60.05 40.27
C ALA A 292 31.84 59.43 39.05
N ALA A 293 31.82 60.12 37.91
CA ALA A 293 31.25 59.58 36.67
C ALA A 293 32.12 58.47 36.08
N GLU A 294 33.44 58.63 36.10
CA GLU A 294 34.42 57.62 35.67
C GLU A 294 34.36 56.37 36.55
N ASP A 295 34.22 56.53 37.86
CA ASP A 295 34.05 55.41 38.80
C ASP A 295 32.70 54.71 38.58
N LYS A 296 31.63 55.46 38.25
CA LYS A 296 30.34 54.87 37.85
C LYS A 296 30.45 54.07 36.56
N ILE A 297 31.15 54.60 35.56
CA ILE A 297 31.43 53.89 34.29
C ILE A 297 32.28 52.65 34.57
N ARG A 298 33.28 52.75 35.43
CA ARG A 298 34.15 51.64 35.83
C ARG A 298 33.37 50.55 36.59
N GLN A 299 32.40 50.91 37.42
CA GLN A 299 31.49 49.97 38.10
C GLN A 299 30.43 49.36 37.17
N MET A 300 29.97 50.09 36.15
CA MET A 300 29.04 49.56 35.15
C MET A 300 29.74 48.65 34.13
N LYS A 301 31.03 48.86 33.86
CA LYS A 301 31.83 48.04 32.94
C LYS A 301 31.73 46.53 33.23
N PRO A 302 31.91 46.04 34.47
CA PRO A 302 31.74 44.62 34.80
C PRO A 302 30.31 44.09 34.74
N ARG A 303 29.28 44.94 34.84
CA ARG A 303 27.89 44.55 34.56
C ARG A 303 27.58 44.42 33.06
N VAL A 304 28.39 45.05 32.22
CA VAL A 304 28.35 44.95 30.75
C VAL A 304 29.47 44.03 30.24
N ILE A 305 30.19 43.30 31.12
CA ILE A 305 31.00 42.15 30.71
C ILE A 305 30.03 41.03 30.35
N MET A 306 29.48 41.14 29.15
CA MET A 306 29.59 40.21 28.05
C MET A 306 29.83 38.71 28.33
N THR A 307 30.53 38.24 29.36
CA THR A 307 30.76 36.80 29.56
C THR A 307 29.47 36.02 29.76
N THR A 308 28.48 36.55 30.48
CA THR A 308 27.18 35.85 30.63
C THR A 308 26.28 35.95 29.41
N ALA A 309 26.40 37.03 28.64
CA ALA A 309 25.61 37.22 27.41
C ALA A 309 26.20 36.46 26.20
N TRP A 310 27.53 36.41 26.07
CA TRP A 310 28.22 35.59 25.07
C TRP A 310 28.03 34.10 25.36
N THR A 311 28.23 33.65 26.61
CA THR A 311 28.00 32.24 26.96
C THR A 311 26.54 31.83 26.73
N ALA A 312 25.57 32.67 27.08
CA ALA A 312 24.17 32.39 26.76
C ALA A 312 23.89 32.37 25.24
N MET A 313 24.60 33.18 24.45
CA MET A 313 24.46 33.20 22.99
C MET A 313 25.11 31.97 22.34
N ASP A 314 26.25 31.53 22.86
CA ASP A 314 26.94 30.30 22.46
C ASP A 314 26.09 29.07 22.82
N ASP A 315 25.54 29.01 24.05
CA ASP A 315 24.62 27.93 24.49
C ASP A 315 23.35 27.88 23.63
N LEU A 316 22.80 29.04 23.24
CA LEU A 316 21.65 29.10 22.33
C LEU A 316 22.02 28.67 20.91
N SER A 317 23.22 29.02 20.42
CA SER A 317 23.72 28.60 19.12
C SER A 317 23.96 27.09 19.07
N ASP A 318 24.50 26.50 20.13
CA ASP A 318 24.67 25.05 20.25
C ASP A 318 23.32 24.34 20.31
N ARG A 319 22.35 24.93 21.03
CA ARG A 319 20.99 24.39 21.10
C ARG A 319 20.25 24.47 19.78
N GLU A 320 20.43 25.55 19.02
CA GLU A 320 19.88 25.72 17.67
C GLU A 320 20.43 24.64 16.74
N LYS A 321 21.75 24.42 16.75
CA LYS A 321 22.38 23.35 15.98
C LYS A 321 21.88 21.95 16.35
N GLU A 322 21.70 21.67 17.65
CA GLU A 322 21.16 20.38 18.09
C GLU A 322 19.71 20.15 17.61
N LEU A 323 18.90 21.21 17.55
CA LEU A 323 17.55 21.16 17.00
C LEU A 323 17.57 20.98 15.48
N GLU A 324 18.49 21.61 14.76
CA GLU A 324 18.67 21.40 13.32
C GLU A 324 19.07 19.95 13.00
N ASP A 325 20.01 19.38 13.76
CA ASP A 325 20.42 17.99 13.61
C ASP A 325 19.24 17.03 13.91
N GLU A 326 18.44 17.33 14.94
CA GLU A 326 17.23 16.55 15.27
C GLU A 326 16.15 16.65 14.18
N ILE A 327 15.94 17.83 13.59
CA ILE A 327 15.04 18.02 12.45
C ILE A 327 15.52 17.17 11.27
N CYS A 328 16.82 17.20 10.96
CA CYS A 328 17.40 16.38 9.89
C CYS A 328 17.19 14.88 10.15
N ARG A 329 17.42 14.40 11.38
CA ARG A 329 17.17 13.00 11.77
C ARG A 329 15.72 12.60 11.55
N ARG A 330 14.77 13.41 12.02
CA ARG A 330 13.34 13.14 11.84
C ARG A 330 12.91 13.20 10.39
N GLN A 331 13.51 14.07 9.58
CA GLN A 331 13.25 14.09 8.15
C GLN A 331 13.71 12.80 7.47
N CYS A 332 14.91 12.31 7.81
CA CYS A 332 15.38 11.02 7.31
C CYS A 332 14.45 9.87 7.72
N GLU A 333 14.00 9.84 8.98
CA GLU A 333 13.05 8.83 9.47
C GLU A 333 11.69 8.88 8.75
N VAL A 334 11.16 10.09 8.52
CA VAL A 334 9.92 10.27 7.75
C VAL A 334 10.06 9.76 6.32
N GLU A 335 11.19 10.04 5.64
CA GLU A 335 11.42 9.52 4.29
C GLU A 335 11.59 7.99 4.28
N GLU A 336 12.25 7.41 5.29
CA GLU A 336 12.33 5.96 5.43
C GLU A 336 10.95 5.32 5.63
N LEU A 337 10.11 5.91 6.49
CA LEU A 337 8.74 5.44 6.71
C LEU A 337 7.88 5.59 5.46
N LYS A 338 8.02 6.67 4.69
CA LYS A 338 7.34 6.82 3.39
C LYS A 338 7.74 5.73 2.41
N CYS A 339 9.04 5.42 2.30
CA CYS A 339 9.52 4.31 1.49
C CYS A 339 8.89 2.98 1.92
N LYS A 340 8.90 2.67 3.23
CA LYS A 340 8.26 1.46 3.77
C LYS A 340 6.76 1.40 3.47
N CYS A 341 6.04 2.52 3.59
CA CYS A 341 4.62 2.59 3.23
C CYS A 341 4.41 2.29 1.74
N SER A 342 5.20 2.88 0.86
CA SER A 342 5.10 2.62 -0.59
C SER A 342 5.36 1.16 -0.94
N ASP A 343 6.32 0.51 -0.27
CA ASP A 343 6.62 -0.90 -0.50
C ASP A 343 5.50 -1.82 0.01
N LEU A 344 4.91 -1.50 1.16
CA LEU A 344 3.76 -2.23 1.69
C LEU A 344 2.51 -2.08 0.80
N GLU A 345 2.27 -0.90 0.24
CA GLU A 345 1.18 -0.67 -0.73
C GLU A 345 1.36 -1.55 -1.98
N LYS A 346 2.56 -1.59 -2.56
CA LYS A 346 2.86 -2.47 -3.70
C LYS A 346 2.69 -3.95 -3.36
N ALA A 347 3.10 -4.36 -2.16
CA ALA A 347 2.94 -5.73 -1.70
C ALA A 347 1.44 -6.10 -1.54
N LEU A 348 0.64 -5.17 -1.01
CA LEU A 348 -0.80 -5.33 -0.87
C LEU A 348 -1.50 -5.46 -2.23
N GLU A 349 -1.18 -4.58 -3.18
CA GLU A 349 -1.71 -4.65 -4.56
C GLU A 349 -1.37 -5.99 -5.23
N SER A 350 -0.12 -6.45 -5.10
CA SER A 350 0.30 -7.75 -5.62
C SER A 350 -0.47 -8.90 -4.99
N SER A 351 -0.72 -8.83 -3.68
CA SER A 351 -1.51 -9.84 -2.96
C SER A 351 -2.97 -9.86 -3.40
N GLN A 352 -3.58 -8.68 -3.57
CA GLN A 352 -4.94 -8.54 -4.09
C GLN A 352 -5.07 -9.12 -5.51
N ALA A 353 -4.14 -8.81 -6.41
CA ALA A 353 -4.14 -9.38 -7.76
C ALA A 353 -4.01 -10.92 -7.76
N ARG A 354 -3.22 -11.49 -6.84
CA ARG A 354 -3.17 -12.95 -6.66
C ARG A 354 -4.49 -13.52 -6.17
N ALA A 355 -5.13 -12.87 -5.20
CA ALA A 355 -6.43 -13.29 -4.68
C ALA A 355 -7.52 -13.26 -5.77
N GLU A 356 -7.56 -12.22 -6.61
CA GLU A 356 -8.48 -12.13 -7.74
C GLU A 356 -8.26 -13.24 -8.78
N ASN A 357 -7.01 -13.57 -9.08
CA ASN A 357 -6.70 -14.68 -9.98
C ASN A 357 -7.12 -16.03 -9.40
N LEU A 358 -6.92 -16.25 -8.11
CA LEU A 358 -7.40 -17.46 -7.42
C LEU A 358 -8.93 -17.52 -7.45
N GLN A 359 -9.62 -16.40 -7.23
CA GLN A 359 -11.08 -16.37 -7.32
C GLN A 359 -11.57 -16.76 -8.71
N LYS A 360 -10.96 -16.22 -9.78
CA LYS A 360 -11.29 -16.60 -11.16
C LYS A 360 -11.06 -18.10 -11.42
N ALA A 361 -9.99 -18.67 -10.87
CA ALA A 361 -9.73 -20.11 -10.97
C ALA A 361 -10.81 -20.92 -10.24
N VAL A 362 -11.20 -20.52 -9.04
CA VAL A 362 -12.31 -21.13 -8.28
C VAL A 362 -13.60 -21.08 -9.09
N ASP A 363 -13.94 -19.94 -9.69
CA ASP A 363 -15.14 -19.80 -10.51
C ASP A 363 -15.12 -20.72 -11.74
N LEU A 364 -13.96 -20.90 -12.38
CA LEU A 364 -13.78 -21.85 -13.49
C LEU A 364 -13.95 -23.30 -13.04
N TYR A 365 -13.38 -23.68 -11.91
CA TYR A 365 -13.54 -25.03 -11.36
C TYR A 365 -14.99 -25.31 -10.95
N LEU A 366 -15.66 -24.33 -10.34
CA LEU A 366 -17.07 -24.44 -9.98
C LEU A 366 -17.95 -24.66 -11.22
N ASN A 367 -17.69 -23.93 -12.30
CA ASN A 367 -18.39 -24.13 -13.57
C ASN A 367 -18.13 -25.52 -14.16
N SER A 368 -16.90 -26.02 -14.11
CA SER A 368 -16.58 -27.38 -14.58
C SER A 368 -17.28 -28.46 -13.75
N ILE A 369 -17.34 -28.30 -12.43
CA ILE A 369 -18.06 -29.21 -11.54
C ILE A 369 -19.54 -29.26 -11.93
N ASN A 370 -20.19 -28.10 -12.07
CA ASN A 370 -21.60 -28.03 -12.45
C ASN A 370 -21.89 -28.72 -13.80
N VAL A 371 -20.98 -28.59 -14.78
CA VAL A 371 -21.12 -29.26 -16.08
C VAL A 371 -20.98 -30.78 -15.95
N LEU A 372 -20.04 -31.24 -15.12
CA LEU A 372 -19.82 -32.66 -14.86
C LEU A 372 -21.02 -33.28 -14.12
N GLU A 373 -21.51 -32.65 -13.07
CA GLU A 373 -22.72 -33.07 -12.34
C GLU A 373 -23.94 -33.17 -13.27
N ALA A 374 -24.14 -32.19 -14.16
CA ALA A 374 -25.21 -32.23 -15.15
C ALA A 374 -25.01 -33.33 -16.22
N SER A 375 -23.77 -33.73 -16.51
CA SER A 375 -23.48 -34.85 -17.40
C SER A 375 -23.70 -36.20 -16.72
N GLU A 376 -23.34 -36.31 -15.44
CA GLU A 376 -23.55 -37.49 -14.61
C GLU A 376 -25.04 -37.78 -14.46
N GLU A 377 -25.85 -36.77 -14.12
CA GLU A 377 -27.29 -36.94 -13.97
C GLU A 377 -27.96 -37.36 -15.28
N ARG A 378 -27.49 -36.84 -16.43
CA ARG A 378 -27.96 -37.29 -17.75
C ARG A 378 -27.64 -38.76 -18.01
N ALA A 379 -26.40 -39.17 -17.74
CA ALA A 379 -25.99 -40.57 -17.90
C ALA A 379 -26.77 -41.49 -16.96
N ARG A 380 -27.04 -41.06 -15.73
CA ARG A 380 -27.85 -41.79 -14.75
C ARG A 380 -29.28 -42.01 -15.24
N ILE A 381 -29.93 -40.96 -15.75
CA ILE A 381 -31.28 -41.06 -16.34
C ILE A 381 -31.28 -42.03 -17.52
N GLU A 382 -30.28 -41.98 -18.39
CA GLU A 382 -30.16 -42.88 -19.54
C GLU A 382 -30.00 -44.35 -19.11
N ILE A 383 -29.16 -44.62 -18.12
CA ILE A 383 -29.01 -45.97 -17.54
C ILE A 383 -30.33 -46.48 -16.98
N GLU A 384 -31.09 -45.63 -16.29
CA GLU A 384 -32.38 -46.02 -15.73
C GLU A 384 -33.41 -46.33 -16.83
N GLN A 385 -33.44 -45.54 -17.90
CA GLN A 385 -34.27 -45.82 -19.09
C GLN A 385 -33.88 -47.15 -19.76
N GLN A 386 -32.58 -47.41 -19.90
CA GLN A 386 -32.08 -48.67 -20.45
C GLN A 386 -32.47 -49.86 -19.55
N ARG A 387 -32.38 -49.72 -18.22
CA ARG A 387 -32.83 -50.74 -17.26
C ARG A 387 -34.30 -51.08 -17.44
N VAL A 388 -35.18 -50.08 -17.51
CA VAL A 388 -36.62 -50.30 -17.75
C VAL A 388 -36.86 -51.02 -19.08
N THR A 389 -36.12 -50.63 -20.13
CA THR A 389 -36.24 -51.28 -21.45
C THR A 389 -35.81 -52.74 -21.39
N ILE A 390 -34.73 -53.06 -20.69
CA ILE A 390 -34.26 -54.44 -20.51
C ILE A 390 -35.31 -55.26 -19.76
N VAL A 391 -35.89 -54.74 -18.69
CA VAL A 391 -36.96 -55.43 -17.93
C VAL A 391 -38.17 -55.72 -18.82
N ASN A 392 -38.65 -54.74 -19.58
CA ASN A 392 -39.78 -54.92 -20.50
C ASN A 392 -39.49 -56.00 -21.57
N LEU A 393 -38.28 -56.01 -22.12
CA LEU A 393 -37.86 -57.02 -23.10
C LEU A 393 -37.75 -58.41 -22.47
N GLN A 394 -37.24 -58.52 -21.24
CA GLN A 394 -37.19 -59.77 -20.49
C GLN A 394 -38.60 -60.32 -20.23
N GLU A 395 -39.55 -59.48 -19.81
CA GLU A 395 -40.95 -59.86 -19.62
C GLU A 395 -41.58 -60.37 -20.92
N ALA A 396 -41.43 -59.64 -22.03
CA ALA A 396 -41.93 -60.07 -23.33
C ALA A 396 -41.34 -61.42 -23.78
N LEU A 397 -40.05 -61.65 -23.53
CA LEU A 397 -39.37 -62.89 -23.87
C LEU A 397 -39.86 -64.08 -23.02
N VAL A 398 -40.17 -63.83 -21.74
CA VAL A 398 -40.82 -64.82 -20.86
C VAL A 398 -42.22 -65.17 -21.38
N THR A 399 -43.04 -64.18 -21.76
CA THR A 399 -44.38 -64.42 -22.33
C THR A 399 -44.31 -65.24 -23.60
N VAL A 400 -43.47 -64.86 -24.56
CA VAL A 400 -43.29 -65.62 -25.82
C VAL A 400 -42.83 -67.05 -25.55
N LYS A 401 -41.92 -67.25 -24.58
CA LYS A 401 -41.49 -68.60 -24.18
C LYS A 401 -42.65 -69.42 -23.62
N GLN A 402 -43.48 -68.84 -22.75
CA GLN A 402 -44.66 -69.50 -22.19
C GLN A 402 -45.63 -69.93 -23.31
N GLU A 403 -45.93 -69.04 -24.25
CA GLU A 403 -46.78 -69.35 -25.41
C GLU A 403 -46.20 -70.50 -26.26
N LEU A 404 -44.89 -70.51 -26.47
CA LEU A 404 -44.21 -71.54 -27.25
C LEU A 404 -44.21 -72.90 -26.53
N ASP A 405 -44.02 -72.91 -25.21
CA ASP A 405 -44.14 -74.10 -24.38
C ASP A 405 -45.58 -74.64 -24.37
N GLU A 406 -46.61 -73.77 -24.32
CA GLU A 406 -48.02 -74.16 -24.47
C GLU A 406 -48.30 -74.81 -25.84
N ILE A 407 -47.81 -74.22 -26.93
CA ILE A 407 -47.93 -74.79 -28.28
C ILE A 407 -47.23 -76.15 -28.35
N ARG A 408 -46.04 -76.27 -27.74
CA ARG A 408 -45.28 -77.51 -27.70
C ARG A 408 -46.03 -78.60 -26.92
N GLN A 409 -46.68 -78.24 -25.81
CA GLN A 409 -47.48 -79.15 -25.01
C GLN A 409 -48.74 -79.60 -25.76
N LYS A 410 -49.47 -78.68 -26.42
CA LYS A 410 -50.60 -78.99 -27.30
C LYS A 410 -50.19 -79.95 -28.42
N ASN A 411 -49.07 -79.67 -29.10
CA ASN A 411 -48.55 -80.56 -30.14
C ASN A 411 -48.18 -81.94 -29.60
N GLN A 412 -47.57 -82.05 -28.41
CA GLN A 412 -47.30 -83.35 -27.78
C GLN A 412 -48.58 -84.12 -27.45
N GLN A 413 -49.61 -83.43 -26.96
CA GLN A 413 -50.93 -84.03 -26.73
C GLN A 413 -51.55 -84.48 -28.05
N ASP A 414 -51.61 -83.62 -29.07
CA ASP A 414 -52.18 -83.95 -30.38
C ASP A 414 -51.43 -85.08 -31.09
N VAL A 415 -50.11 -85.18 -30.94
CA VAL A 415 -49.33 -86.32 -31.44
C VAL A 415 -49.67 -87.58 -30.64
N SER A 416 -49.86 -87.49 -29.32
CA SER A 416 -50.27 -88.63 -28.48
C SER A 416 -51.69 -89.11 -28.80
N VAL A 417 -52.64 -88.19 -28.98
CA VAL A 417 -54.03 -88.49 -29.36
C VAL A 417 -54.10 -88.95 -30.82
N GLY A 418 -53.31 -88.37 -31.71
CA GLY A 418 -53.20 -88.75 -33.11
C GLY A 418 -52.52 -90.11 -33.33
N TRP A 419 -51.51 -90.45 -32.53
CA TRP A 419 -50.94 -91.81 -32.47
C TRP A 419 -51.96 -92.80 -31.91
N ALA A 420 -52.69 -92.45 -30.85
CA ALA A 420 -53.74 -93.29 -30.29
C ALA A 420 -54.89 -93.51 -31.29
N ALA A 421 -55.34 -92.47 -32.01
CA ALA A 421 -56.39 -92.56 -33.02
C ALA A 421 -55.96 -93.34 -34.27
N ARG A 422 -54.66 -93.35 -34.60
CA ARG A 422 -54.08 -94.07 -35.75
C ARG A 422 -53.82 -95.56 -35.46
N TRP A 423 -53.65 -95.94 -34.19
CA TRP A 423 -53.50 -97.33 -33.76
C TRP A 423 -54.80 -97.97 -33.24
N PHE A 424 -55.64 -97.20 -32.54
CA PHE A 424 -56.98 -97.60 -32.10
C PHE A 424 -57.99 -96.89 -33.00
N GLY A 425 -58.17 -97.43 -34.21
CA GLY A 425 -58.98 -96.83 -35.25
C GLY A 425 -60.37 -96.41 -34.77
N THR A 426 -60.64 -95.11 -34.86
CA THR A 426 -61.99 -94.60 -35.03
C THR A 426 -61.98 -93.67 -36.24
N SER A 427 -62.47 -94.19 -37.35
CA SER A 427 -62.63 -93.49 -38.61
C SER A 427 -63.77 -92.46 -38.54
N THR A 428 -63.68 -91.47 -39.44
CA THR A 428 -64.73 -90.59 -40.03
C THR A 428 -64.72 -89.11 -39.62
N PRO A 429 -65.28 -88.19 -40.44
CA PRO A 429 -64.73 -87.75 -41.73
C PRO A 429 -64.56 -86.22 -41.81
N ALA A 430 -63.86 -85.76 -42.85
CA ALA A 430 -63.62 -84.34 -43.17
C ALA A 430 -64.89 -83.47 -43.28
N PRO A 431 -64.75 -82.14 -43.08
CA PRO A 431 -65.24 -81.24 -44.11
C PRO A 431 -64.35 -80.01 -44.40
N LYS A 432 -64.22 -79.78 -45.71
CA LYS A 432 -64.33 -78.52 -46.49
C LYS A 432 -63.45 -77.31 -46.15
N SER A 433 -62.60 -77.04 -47.14
CA SER A 433 -62.13 -75.75 -47.62
C SER A 433 -63.04 -74.55 -47.32
N ASN A 434 -62.48 -73.51 -46.74
CA ASN A 434 -62.93 -72.15 -47.03
C ASN A 434 -61.72 -71.20 -47.11
N THR A 435 -61.39 -70.84 -48.34
CA THR A 435 -60.53 -69.71 -48.69
C THR A 435 -61.19 -68.42 -48.25
N LYS A 436 -60.48 -67.57 -47.50
CA LYS A 436 -60.61 -66.11 -47.60
C LYS A 436 -59.29 -65.43 -47.30
N SER A 437 -58.90 -64.60 -48.25
CA SER A 437 -57.74 -63.73 -48.26
C SER A 437 -58.08 -62.36 -47.69
N VAL A 438 -57.02 -61.58 -47.41
CA VAL A 438 -56.89 -60.11 -47.60
C VAL A 438 -56.96 -59.19 -46.35
N HIS A 439 -55.79 -58.57 -46.14
CA HIS A 439 -55.40 -57.19 -45.73
C HIS A 439 -55.62 -56.59 -44.33
N ASP A 440 -54.48 -56.05 -43.85
CA ASP A 440 -54.18 -54.76 -43.21
C ASP A 440 -54.91 -54.34 -41.93
N VAL A 441 -54.17 -54.13 -40.83
CA VAL A 441 -53.52 -52.86 -40.42
C VAL A 441 -52.33 -53.18 -39.53
#